data_AF-A0A0P1EJC6-F1
#
_entry.id   AF-A0A0P1EJC6-F1
#
_cell.length_a   1.000
_cell.length_b   1.000
_cell.length_c   1.000
_cell.angle_alpha   90.00
_cell.angle_beta   90.00
_cell.angle_gamma   90.00
#
_symmetry.space_group_name_H-M   'P 1'
#
loop_
_entity.id
_entity.type
_entity.pdbx_description
1 polymer ?
#
loop_
_entity_poly.entity_id
_entity_poly.type
_entity_poly.pdbx_seq_one_letter_code
_entity_poly.pdbx_strand_id
1 'polypeptide(L)'
;MPRETKFGSLMKDLASRILEEGPIPWGQQERENSRYAISDLVEDIREPRNTPELRIVVANLYSAIADHFLRSQNQWSAKGKSIPRRLMSVDPEFHKRFAEAFEAAFTSDDTTDVIRLCEHVLEPDGDFLFQGYTRDAPKEWRMPDA
;
A
#
# COMPACT_ATOMS: atom_id res chain seq x y z
N MET A 1 -6.45 -23.69 31.07
CA MET A 1 -5.36 -23.04 30.32
C MET A 1 -4.48 -24.13 29.73
N PRO A 2 -4.23 -24.16 28.42
CA PRO A 2 -3.28 -25.12 27.83
C PRO A 2 -1.91 -24.97 28.50
N ARG A 3 -1.26 -26.08 28.87
CA ARG A 3 0.11 -26.04 29.38
C ARG A 3 1.05 -25.62 28.26
N GLU A 4 1.87 -24.63 28.52
CA GLU A 4 2.93 -24.20 27.60
C GLU A 4 3.91 -25.35 27.38
N THR A 5 4.11 -25.75 26.12
CA THR A 5 5.06 -26.78 25.74
C THR A 5 6.39 -26.15 25.35
N LYS A 6 7.50 -26.88 25.48
CA LYS A 6 8.81 -26.41 25.00
C LYS A 6 8.76 -25.98 23.53
N PHE A 7 8.06 -26.73 22.69
CA PHE A 7 7.84 -26.39 21.29
C PHE A 7 7.04 -25.08 21.11
N GLY A 8 5.98 -24.89 21.88
CA GLY A 8 5.18 -23.67 21.84
C GLY A 8 5.98 -22.42 22.22
N SER A 9 6.85 -22.52 23.24
CA SER A 9 7.77 -21.44 23.60
C SER A 9 8.76 -21.14 22.47
N LEU A 10 9.40 -22.17 21.90
CA LEU A 10 10.33 -22.00 20.78
C LEU A 10 9.69 -21.33 19.57
N MET A 11 8.44 -21.67 19.24
CA MET A 11 7.71 -21.04 18.13
C MET A 11 7.35 -19.58 18.42
N LYS A 12 7.00 -19.22 19.67
CA LYS A 12 6.79 -17.82 20.06
C LYS A 12 8.07 -17.01 19.98
N ASP A 13 9.19 -17.58 20.43
CA ASP A 13 10.49 -16.92 20.37
C ASP A 13 10.92 -16.68 18.92
N LEU A 14 10.77 -17.69 18.05
CA LEU A 14 11.05 -17.55 16.62
C LEU A 14 10.15 -16.49 15.96
N ALA A 15 8.84 -16.52 16.23
CA ALA A 15 7.91 -15.55 15.67
C ALA A 15 8.25 -14.12 16.13
N SER A 16 8.63 -13.94 17.39
CA SER A 16 9.00 -12.62 17.93
C SER A 16 10.24 -12.08 17.23
N ARG A 17 11.28 -12.91 17.04
CA ARG A 17 12.49 -12.53 16.30
C ARG A 17 12.18 -12.12 14.86
N ILE A 18 11.36 -12.88 14.13
CA ILE A 18 10.98 -12.55 12.76
C ILE A 18 10.20 -11.22 12.70
N LEU A 19 9.32 -10.98 13.67
CA LEU A 19 8.57 -9.72 13.74
C LEU A 19 9.50 -8.53 14.01
N GLU A 20 10.49 -8.70 14.89
CA GLU A 20 11.52 -7.71 15.20
C GLU A 20 12.48 -7.43 14.02
N GLU A 21 12.84 -8.46 13.25
CA GLU A 21 13.70 -8.35 12.06
C GLU A 21 13.05 -7.55 10.93
N GLY A 22 11.72 -7.51 10.87
CA GLY A 22 10.98 -6.82 9.82
C GLY A 22 10.81 -7.66 8.54
N PRO A 23 10.03 -7.15 7.56
CA PRO A 23 9.87 -7.80 6.28
C PRO A 23 11.17 -7.76 5.48
N ILE A 24 11.28 -8.68 4.53
CA ILE A 24 12.28 -8.57 3.46
C ILE A 24 12.09 -7.22 2.74
N PRO A 25 13.14 -6.39 2.63
CA PRO A 25 13.08 -5.11 1.93
C PRO A 25 12.60 -5.29 0.49
N TRP A 26 11.79 -4.34 0.02
CA TRP A 26 11.44 -4.31 -1.41
C TRP A 26 12.66 -3.99 -2.26
N GLY A 27 12.82 -4.78 -3.33
CA GLY A 27 13.67 -4.42 -4.44
C GLY A 27 13.07 -3.30 -5.28
N GLN A 28 13.83 -2.86 -6.29
CA GLN A 28 13.38 -1.82 -7.21
C GLN A 28 12.08 -2.21 -7.92
N GLN A 29 11.96 -3.45 -8.37
CA GLN A 29 10.81 -3.91 -9.12
C GLN A 29 9.52 -3.90 -8.30
N GLU A 30 9.57 -4.25 -7.01
CA GLU A 30 8.41 -4.18 -6.11
C GLU A 30 7.99 -2.73 -5.84
N ARG A 31 8.96 -1.83 -5.65
CA ARG A 31 8.68 -0.38 -5.48
C ARG A 31 8.01 0.19 -6.73
N GLU A 32 8.53 -0.12 -7.91
CA GLU A 32 7.95 0.32 -9.21
C GLU A 32 6.55 -0.26 -9.43
N ASN A 33 6.33 -1.55 -9.14
CA ASN A 33 5.00 -2.16 -9.25
C ASN A 33 3.97 -1.49 -8.32
N SER A 34 4.38 -1.17 -7.10
CA SER A 34 3.52 -0.48 -6.14
C SER A 34 3.22 0.96 -6.58
N ARG A 35 4.25 1.70 -7.03
CA ARG A 35 4.09 3.05 -7.61
C ARG A 35 3.15 3.07 -8.81
N TYR A 36 3.32 2.12 -9.73
CA TYR A 36 2.47 1.99 -10.92
C TYR A 36 1.01 1.76 -10.52
N ALA A 37 0.75 0.81 -9.62
CA ALA A 37 -0.62 0.51 -9.18
C ALA A 37 -1.30 1.73 -8.50
N ILE A 38 -0.54 2.52 -7.74
CA ILE A 38 -1.05 3.74 -7.12
C ILE A 38 -1.31 4.83 -8.16
N SER A 39 -0.42 4.95 -9.15
CA SER A 39 -0.54 5.95 -10.23
C SER A 39 -1.79 5.70 -11.08
N ASP A 40 -2.04 4.44 -11.43
CA ASP A 40 -3.24 3.98 -12.15
C ASP A 40 -4.54 4.31 -11.38
N LEU A 41 -4.57 4.01 -10.08
CA LEU A 41 -5.71 4.35 -9.22
C LEU A 41 -5.93 5.88 -9.09
N VAL A 42 -4.85 6.66 -9.09
CA VAL A 42 -4.95 8.13 -9.05
C VAL A 42 -5.47 8.70 -10.36
N GLU A 43 -5.15 8.10 -11.51
CA GLU A 43 -5.76 8.47 -12.80
C GLU A 43 -7.27 8.20 -12.80
N ASP A 44 -7.68 7.03 -12.34
CA ASP A 44 -9.11 6.70 -12.20
C ASP A 44 -9.87 7.66 -11.25
N ILE A 45 -9.19 8.15 -10.20
CA ILE A 45 -9.77 9.14 -9.26
C ILE A 45 -9.88 10.54 -9.89
N ARG A 46 -8.99 10.90 -10.81
CA ARG A 46 -9.02 12.21 -11.48
C ARG A 46 -10.16 12.31 -12.50
N GLU A 47 -10.58 11.18 -13.07
CA GLU A 47 -11.65 11.13 -14.07
C GLU A 47 -12.76 10.10 -13.71
N PRO A 48 -13.43 10.23 -12.55
CA PRO A 48 -14.40 9.25 -12.11
C PRO A 48 -15.67 9.33 -12.97
N ARG A 49 -16.18 8.18 -13.43
CA ARG A 49 -17.40 8.15 -14.25
C ARG A 49 -18.68 8.37 -13.43
N ASN A 50 -18.67 8.00 -12.14
CA ASN A 50 -19.77 8.16 -11.19
C ASN A 50 -19.30 7.94 -9.73
N THR A 51 -20.11 8.34 -8.75
CA THR A 51 -19.78 8.22 -7.32
C THR A 51 -19.51 6.77 -6.87
N PRO A 52 -20.30 5.74 -7.26
CA PRO A 52 -19.97 4.35 -6.92
C PRO A 52 -18.59 3.89 -7.41
N GLU A 53 -18.21 4.21 -8.65
CA GLU A 53 -16.88 3.92 -9.18
C GLU A 53 -15.80 4.62 -8.37
N LEU A 54 -15.95 5.93 -8.10
CA LEU A 54 -15.03 6.69 -7.25
C LEU A 54 -14.82 6.02 -5.89
N ARG A 55 -15.89 5.58 -5.23
CA ARG A 55 -15.82 4.92 -3.91
C ARG A 55 -14.99 3.63 -3.94
N ILE A 56 -15.13 2.83 -5.00
CA ILE A 56 -14.36 1.59 -5.16
C ILE A 56 -12.88 1.92 -5.36
N VAL A 57 -12.57 2.88 -6.23
CA VAL A 57 -11.17 3.26 -6.53
C VAL A 57 -10.50 3.87 -5.29
N VAL A 58 -11.18 4.75 -4.56
CA VAL A 58 -10.68 5.32 -3.29
C VAL A 58 -10.45 4.22 -2.24
N ALA A 59 -11.33 3.23 -2.13
CA ALA A 59 -11.14 2.09 -1.22
C ALA A 59 -9.94 1.21 -1.60
N ASN A 60 -9.70 1.00 -2.90
CA ASN A 60 -8.53 0.29 -3.39
C ASN A 60 -7.24 1.09 -3.10
N LEU A 61 -7.26 2.41 -3.35
CA LEU A 61 -6.14 3.30 -3.09
C LEU A 61 -5.78 3.33 -1.61
N TYR A 62 -6.76 3.34 -0.70
CA TYR A 62 -6.53 3.26 0.76
C TYR A 62 -5.59 2.11 1.12
N SER A 63 -5.85 0.93 0.57
CA SER A 63 -5.02 -0.24 0.88
C SER A 63 -3.65 -0.15 0.19
N ALA A 64 -3.61 0.29 -1.06
CA ALA A 64 -2.38 0.37 -1.85
C ALA A 64 -1.38 1.38 -1.25
N ILE A 65 -1.83 2.59 -0.92
CA ILE A 65 -0.95 3.65 -0.42
C ILE A 65 -0.47 3.38 1.01
N ALA A 66 -1.28 2.74 1.85
CA ALA A 66 -0.87 2.31 3.18
C ALA A 66 0.19 1.19 3.10
N ASP A 67 0.03 0.24 2.17
CA ASP A 67 1.03 -0.81 1.94
C ASP A 67 2.35 -0.21 1.46
N HIS A 68 2.30 0.71 0.48
CA HIS A 68 3.48 1.38 -0.01
C HIS A 68 4.21 2.17 1.08
N PHE A 69 3.49 2.99 1.85
CA PHE A 69 4.06 3.75 2.96
C PHE A 69 4.79 2.84 3.96
N LEU A 70 4.17 1.72 4.36
CA LEU A 70 4.78 0.79 5.30
C LEU A 70 5.99 0.07 4.67
N ARG A 71 5.82 -0.50 3.49
CA ARG A 71 6.83 -1.38 2.88
C ARG A 71 8.04 -0.63 2.33
N SER A 72 7.87 0.59 1.82
CA SER A 72 8.99 1.46 1.41
C SER A 72 9.93 1.78 2.57
N GLN A 73 9.43 1.73 3.80
CA GLN A 73 10.16 1.96 5.07
C GLN A 73 10.52 0.66 5.81
N ASN A 74 10.49 -0.49 5.14
CA ASN A 74 10.75 -1.82 5.72
C ASN A 74 9.85 -2.13 6.95
N GLN A 75 8.61 -1.65 6.95
CA GLN A 75 7.62 -2.00 7.97
C GLN A 75 6.69 -3.10 7.47
N TRP A 76 6.30 -4.02 8.36
CA TRP A 76 5.26 -5.00 8.04
C TRP A 76 3.95 -4.32 7.64
N SER A 77 3.39 -4.78 6.52
CA SER A 77 2.09 -4.39 6.01
C SER A 77 0.95 -4.69 6.99
N ALA A 78 -0.17 -4.01 6.78
CA ALA A 78 -1.45 -4.31 7.42
C ALA A 78 -2.54 -4.51 6.37
N LYS A 79 -3.69 -5.08 6.77
CA LYS A 79 -4.82 -5.34 5.85
C LYS A 79 -6.14 -4.95 6.49
N GLY A 80 -7.02 -4.34 5.68
CA GLY A 80 -8.36 -3.93 6.08
C GLY A 80 -8.34 -3.14 7.39
N LYS A 81 -9.15 -3.56 8.37
CA LYS A 81 -9.32 -2.84 9.65
C LYS A 81 -8.07 -2.72 10.52
N SER A 82 -6.99 -3.47 10.25
CA SER A 82 -5.74 -3.31 10.99
C SER A 82 -4.87 -2.17 10.47
N ILE A 83 -5.13 -1.65 9.27
CA ILE A 83 -4.36 -0.56 8.65
C ILE A 83 -4.32 0.69 9.54
N PRO A 84 -5.45 1.26 10.02
CA PRO A 84 -5.40 2.46 10.87
C PRO A 84 -4.55 2.25 12.12
N ARG A 85 -4.68 1.10 12.78
CA ARG A 85 -3.92 0.77 14.00
C ARG A 85 -2.43 0.65 13.71
N ARG A 86 -2.08 0.06 12.56
CA ARG A 86 -0.69 -0.09 12.16
C ARG A 86 -0.06 1.26 11.82
N LEU A 87 -0.75 2.09 11.02
CA LEU A 87 -0.28 3.44 10.72
C LEU A 87 -0.09 4.24 12.00
N MET A 88 -1.07 4.24 12.91
CA MET A 88 -0.96 4.92 14.20
C MET A 88 0.24 4.44 15.03
N SER A 89 0.57 3.14 14.97
CA SER A 89 1.73 2.59 15.71
C SER A 89 3.08 2.97 15.10
N VAL A 90 3.13 3.26 13.80
CA VAL A 90 4.36 3.57 13.07
C VAL A 90 4.58 5.08 13.03
N ASP A 91 3.54 5.83 12.67
CA ASP A 91 3.55 7.28 12.53
C ASP A 91 2.16 7.86 12.84
N PRO A 92 1.94 8.38 14.07
CA PRO A 92 0.68 9.00 14.47
C PRO A 92 0.27 10.22 13.64
N GLU A 93 1.24 11.02 13.17
CA GLU A 93 0.97 12.24 12.40
C GLU A 93 0.54 11.89 10.98
N PHE A 94 1.26 10.96 10.34
CA PHE A 94 0.86 10.42 9.06
C PHE A 94 -0.51 9.75 9.14
N HIS A 95 -0.77 8.94 10.18
CA HIS A 95 -2.08 8.33 10.40
C HIS A 95 -3.21 9.37 10.44
N LYS A 96 -3.00 10.50 11.11
CA LYS A 96 -3.98 11.59 11.16
C LYS A 96 -4.25 12.17 9.77
N ARG A 97 -3.19 12.58 9.05
CA ARG A 97 -3.28 13.11 7.69
C ARG A 97 -3.98 12.13 6.74
N PHE A 98 -3.61 10.85 6.86
CA PHE A 98 -4.19 9.75 6.08
C PHE A 98 -5.69 9.61 6.35
N ALA A 99 -6.10 9.56 7.62
CA ALA A 99 -7.51 9.43 7.98
C ALA A 99 -8.34 10.63 7.51
N GLU A 100 -7.84 11.85 7.68
CA GLU A 100 -8.52 13.08 7.26
C GLU A 100 -8.71 13.14 5.73
N ALA A 101 -7.67 12.82 4.96
CA ALA A 101 -7.75 12.81 3.50
C ALA A 101 -8.79 11.80 2.99
N PHE A 102 -8.77 10.56 3.51
CA PHE A 102 -9.72 9.54 3.08
C PHE A 102 -11.15 9.82 3.55
N GLU A 103 -11.35 10.41 4.73
CA GLU A 103 -12.67 10.82 5.20
C GLU A 103 -13.29 11.86 4.24
N ALA A 104 -12.52 12.86 3.80
CA ALA A 104 -12.98 13.84 2.81
C ALA A 104 -13.39 13.14 1.50
N ALA A 105 -12.54 12.27 0.97
CA ALA A 105 -12.84 11.55 -0.27
C ALA A 105 -14.09 10.65 -0.16
N PHE A 106 -14.36 10.06 1.00
CA PHE A 106 -15.54 9.21 1.22
C PHE A 106 -16.83 9.96 1.52
N THR A 107 -16.76 11.19 2.05
CA THR A 107 -17.94 11.93 2.51
C THR A 107 -18.36 13.06 1.57
N SER A 108 -17.41 13.74 0.93
CA SER A 108 -17.66 14.92 0.09
C SER A 108 -17.23 14.77 -1.37
N ASP A 109 -16.71 13.62 -1.76
CA ASP A 109 -16.09 13.37 -3.08
C ASP A 109 -14.86 14.26 -3.36
N ASP A 110 -14.34 14.97 -2.34
CA ASP A 110 -13.12 15.77 -2.47
C ASP A 110 -11.89 14.88 -2.37
N THR A 111 -11.23 14.67 -3.50
CA THR A 111 -10.07 13.77 -3.64
C THR A 111 -8.74 14.51 -3.57
N THR A 112 -8.75 15.84 -3.41
CA THR A 112 -7.57 16.70 -3.48
C THR A 112 -6.49 16.26 -2.50
N ASP A 113 -6.87 16.03 -1.24
CA ASP A 113 -5.92 15.69 -0.19
C ASP A 113 -5.43 14.24 -0.29
N VAL A 114 -6.23 13.32 -0.83
CA VAL A 114 -5.80 11.94 -1.09
C VAL A 114 -4.75 11.90 -2.20
N ILE A 115 -4.92 12.70 -3.26
CA ILE A 115 -3.93 12.79 -4.35
C ILE A 115 -2.62 13.38 -3.83
N ARG A 116 -2.66 14.47 -3.06
CA ARG A 116 -1.47 15.07 -2.43
C ARG A 116 -0.76 14.13 -1.45
N LEU A 117 -1.53 13.34 -0.71
CA LEU A 117 -0.99 12.30 0.16
C LEU A 117 -0.21 11.26 -0.64
N CYS A 118 -0.73 10.86 -1.81
CA CYS A 118 -0.03 9.93 -2.69
C CYS A 118 1.27 10.53 -3.25
N GLU A 119 1.24 11.78 -3.71
CA GLU A 119 2.44 12.50 -4.17
C GLU A 119 3.54 12.47 -3.09
N HIS A 120 3.19 12.84 -1.86
CA HIS A 120 4.14 12.86 -0.75
C HIS A 120 4.71 11.48 -0.39
N VAL A 121 3.89 10.43 -0.49
CA VAL A 121 4.32 9.06 -0.16
C VAL A 121 5.21 8.47 -1.27
N LEU A 122 4.99 8.85 -2.54
CA LEU A 122 5.76 8.32 -3.68
C LEU A 122 7.01 9.15 -4.00
N GLU A 123 7.10 10.41 -3.55
CA GLU A 123 8.24 11.31 -3.77
C GLU A 123 9.60 10.65 -3.51
N PRO A 124 9.82 9.90 -2.39
CA PRO A 124 11.11 9.25 -2.13
C PRO A 124 11.51 8.18 -3.15
N ASP A 125 10.53 7.61 -3.87
CA ASP A 125 10.73 6.55 -4.85
C ASP A 125 10.58 7.06 -6.31
N GLY A 126 10.54 8.38 -6.51
CA GLY A 126 10.56 9.04 -7.82
C GLY A 126 9.18 9.48 -8.36
N ASP A 127 8.27 9.88 -7.47
CA ASP A 127 6.91 10.38 -7.78
C ASP A 127 6.00 9.34 -8.45
N PHE A 128 4.91 9.78 -9.09
CA PHE A 128 4.04 8.91 -9.87
C PHE A 128 4.79 8.26 -11.05
N LEU A 129 4.37 7.05 -11.41
CA LEU A 129 4.95 6.25 -12.48
C LEU A 129 3.90 6.03 -13.57
N PHE A 130 4.03 6.78 -14.67
CA PHE A 130 3.11 6.73 -15.82
C PHE A 130 3.79 6.14 -17.07
N GLN A 131 4.24 6.99 -18.00
CA GLN A 131 4.62 6.60 -19.36
C GLN A 131 5.95 5.86 -19.47
N GLY A 132 5.96 4.81 -20.29
CA GLY A 132 7.16 4.01 -20.61
C GLY A 132 7.41 2.85 -19.65
N TYR A 133 6.62 2.71 -18.58
CA TYR A 133 6.70 1.52 -17.72
C TYR A 133 6.11 0.31 -18.44
N THR A 134 6.93 -0.73 -18.60
CA THR A 134 6.53 -1.99 -19.20
C THR A 134 6.79 -3.11 -18.21
N ARG A 135 5.81 -4.01 -18.05
CA ARG A 135 6.00 -5.24 -17.29
C ARG A 135 6.41 -6.35 -18.25
N ASP A 136 7.52 -7.02 -17.97
CA ASP A 136 7.92 -8.18 -18.74
C ASP A 136 6.90 -9.31 -18.57
N ALA A 137 6.23 -9.67 -19.66
CA ALA A 137 5.47 -10.92 -19.71
C ALA A 137 6.46 -12.10 -19.77
N PRO A 138 6.25 -13.18 -19.00
CA PRO A 138 6.97 -14.44 -19.17
C PRO A 138 6.96 -14.86 -20.65
N LYS A 139 8.07 -15.40 -21.16
CA LYS A 139 8.20 -15.75 -22.58
C LYS A 139 7.10 -16.68 -23.06
N GLU A 140 6.66 -17.60 -22.21
CA GLU A 140 5.56 -18.54 -22.46
C GLU A 140 4.17 -17.90 -22.59
N TRP A 141 4.00 -16.64 -22.19
CA TRP A 141 2.74 -15.89 -22.32
C TRP A 141 2.76 -14.91 -23.51
N ARG A 142 3.91 -14.78 -24.20
CA ARG A 142 4.02 -13.94 -25.39
C ARG A 142 3.42 -14.70 -26.56
N MET A 143 2.52 -14.07 -27.30
CA MET A 143 2.03 -14.62 -28.57
C MET A 143 3.22 -14.79 -29.53
N PRO A 144 3.27 -15.85 -30.36
CA PRO A 144 4.27 -15.98 -31.40
C PRO A 144 4.19 -14.77 -32.35
N ASP A 145 5.33 -14.26 -32.81
CA ASP A 145 5.37 -13.22 -33.83
C ASP A 145 4.62 -13.73 -35.09
N ALA A 146 3.70 -12.91 -35.61
CA ALA A 146 2.84 -13.23 -36.75
C ALA A 146 3.57 -13.17 -38.10
#